data_AF-A0A967MZG4-F1
#
_entry.id   AF-A0A967MZG4-F1
#
_cell.length_a   1.000
_cell.length_b   1.000
_cell.length_c   1.000
_cell.angle_alpha   90.00
_cell.angle_beta   90.00
_cell.angle_gamma   90.00
#
_symmetry.space_group_name_H-M   'P 1'
#
loop_
_entity.id
_entity.type
_entity.pdbx_description
1 polymer ?
#
loop_
_entity_poly.entity_id
_entity_poly.type
_entity_poly.pdbx_seq_one_letter_code
_entity_poly.pdbx_strand_id
1 'polypeptide(L)'
;MAVMPYVEPTDRARLDAGGPAESAGELNYLISRLIDAYLARADGVRYARLNEAVGALECAKLELYRRIAAPYEDAKRAQNGDVYTVER
;
A
#
# COMPACT_ATOMS: atom_id res chain seq x y z
N MET A 1 -1.34 21.35 -0.85
CA MET A 1 -1.02 19.93 -1.17
C MET A 1 -1.88 19.51 -2.35
N ALA A 2 -1.27 19.01 -3.42
CA ALA A 2 -2.01 18.48 -4.55
C ALA A 2 -2.73 17.21 -4.11
N VAL A 3 -4.06 17.23 -4.10
CA VAL A 3 -4.85 16.06 -3.70
C VAL A 3 -4.86 15.07 -4.87
N MET A 4 -4.72 13.78 -4.59
CA MET A 4 -4.78 12.74 -5.62
C MET A 4 -6.06 12.91 -6.45
N PRO A 5 -5.95 12.99 -7.79
CA PRO A 5 -7.08 13.29 -8.67
C PRO A 5 -8.11 12.15 -8.75
N TYR A 6 -7.78 10.94 -8.29
CA TYR A 6 -8.56 9.73 -8.51
C TYR A 6 -9.47 9.31 -7.34
N VAL A 7 -9.61 10.13 -6.29
CA VAL A 7 -10.54 9.85 -5.17
C VAL A 7 -11.48 11.04 -5.01
N GLU A 8 -12.78 10.80 -5.13
CA GLU A 8 -13.79 11.85 -5.05
C GLU A 8 -13.84 12.48 -3.65
N PRO A 9 -14.20 13.77 -3.50
CA PRO A 9 -14.24 14.44 -2.21
C PRO A 9 -15.12 13.75 -1.16
N THR A 10 -16.24 13.14 -1.58
CA THR A 10 -17.13 12.37 -0.70
C THR A 10 -16.46 11.12 -0.16
N ASP A 11 -15.68 10.42 -0.99
CA ASP A 11 -14.94 9.23 -0.58
C ASP A 11 -13.81 9.59 0.39
N ARG A 12 -13.15 10.73 0.19
CA ARG A 12 -12.14 11.23 1.13
C ARG A 12 -12.72 11.45 2.53
N ALA A 13 -13.90 12.06 2.64
CA ALA A 13 -14.52 12.29 3.95
C ALA A 13 -14.81 10.96 4.69
N ARG A 14 -15.28 9.94 3.97
CA ARG A 14 -15.51 8.59 4.51
C ARG A 14 -14.18 7.94 4.96
N LEU A 15 -13.15 8.04 4.13
CA LEU A 15 -11.83 7.47 4.41
C LEU A 15 -11.12 8.18 5.58
N ASP A 16 -11.15 9.52 5.62
CA ASP A 16 -10.58 10.33 6.71
C ASP A 16 -11.31 10.07 8.05
N ALA A 17 -12.58 9.66 8.00
CA ALA A 17 -13.34 9.22 9.18
C ALA A 17 -13.04 7.77 9.61
N GLY A 18 -12.11 7.08 8.94
CA GLY A 18 -11.72 5.70 9.25
C GLY A 18 -12.50 4.62 8.50
N GLY A 19 -13.24 4.98 7.45
CA GLY A 19 -13.89 4.01 6.57
C GLY A 19 -12.89 3.13 5.80
N PRO A 20 -13.26 1.91 5.41
CA PRO A 20 -12.38 1.01 4.66
C PRO A 20 -12.18 1.48 3.22
N ALA A 21 -11.02 1.17 2.65
CA ALA A 21 -10.81 1.34 1.21
C ALA A 21 -11.52 0.23 0.42
N GLU A 22 -12.23 0.63 -0.63
CA GLU A 22 -12.99 -0.27 -1.52
C GLU A 22 -12.34 -0.41 -2.90
N SER A 23 -11.34 0.43 -3.20
CA SER A 23 -10.57 0.39 -4.44
C SER A 23 -9.07 0.57 -4.18
N ALA A 24 -8.26 0.22 -5.19
CA ALA A 24 -6.82 0.46 -5.15
C ALA A 24 -6.48 1.95 -4.99
N GLY A 25 -7.29 2.84 -5.59
CA GLY A 25 -7.13 4.29 -5.45
C GLY A 25 -7.37 4.78 -4.03
N GLU A 26 -8.42 4.26 -3.38
CA GLU A 26 -8.74 4.59 -1.98
C GLU A 26 -7.68 4.04 -1.01
N LEU A 27 -7.20 2.81 -1.24
CA LEU A 27 -6.11 2.24 -0.44
C LEU A 27 -4.84 3.08 -0.57
N ASN A 28 -4.49 3.49 -1.80
CA ASN A 28 -3.35 4.36 -2.02
C ASN A 28 -3.53 5.73 -1.37
N TYR A 29 -4.74 6.27 -1.35
CA TYR A 29 -5.06 7.51 -0.63
C TYR A 29 -4.81 7.35 0.87
N LEU A 30 -5.34 6.30 1.50
CA LEU A 30 -5.11 6.03 2.94
C LEU A 30 -3.63 5.89 3.28
N ILE A 31 -2.87 5.13 2.47
CA ILE A 31 -1.42 5.01 2.62
C ILE A 31 -0.75 6.39 2.51
N SER A 32 -1.14 7.19 1.51
CA SER A 32 -0.61 8.55 1.32
C SER A 32 -0.91 9.45 2.53
N ARG A 33 -2.11 9.37 3.13
CA ARG A 33 -2.46 10.11 4.35
C ARG A 33 -1.63 9.67 5.56
N LEU A 34 -1.36 8.37 5.70
CA LEU A 34 -0.48 7.86 6.75
C LEU A 34 0.96 8.38 6.62
N ILE A 35 1.49 8.41 5.40
CA ILE A 35 2.82 8.95 5.12
C ILE A 35 2.86 10.46 5.33
N ASP A 36 1.85 11.19 4.87
CA ASP A 36 1.72 12.64 5.12
C ASP A 36 1.74 12.96 6.63
N ALA A 37 0.95 12.23 7.42
CA ALA A 37 0.95 12.38 8.87
C ALA A 37 2.31 12.03 9.51
N TYR A 38 3.02 11.02 8.99
CA TYR A 38 4.38 10.68 9.44
C TYR A 38 5.39 11.78 9.14
N LEU A 39 5.27 12.45 7.99
CA LEU A 39 6.19 13.49 7.53
C LEU A 39 5.89 14.87 8.12
N ALA A 40 4.64 15.14 8.52
CA ALA A 40 4.20 16.43 9.09
C ALA A 40 4.67 16.70 10.54
N ARG A 41 5.62 15.92 11.06
CA ARG A 41 6.16 16.06 12.42
C ARG A 41 7.01 17.34 12.56
N ALA A 42 7.18 17.80 13.81
CA ALA A 42 7.70 19.14 14.15
C ALA A 42 9.11 19.47 13.61
N ASP A 43 9.88 18.47 13.17
CA ASP A 43 11.23 18.61 12.59
C ASP A 43 11.24 18.89 11.07
N GLY A 44 10.07 18.90 10.42
CA GLY A 44 9.91 19.12 8.99
C GLY A 44 10.42 17.97 8.12
N VAL A 45 10.19 18.06 6.80
CA VAL A 45 10.59 17.01 5.86
C VAL A 45 12.10 17.03 5.66
N ARG A 46 12.78 15.96 6.08
CA ARG A 46 14.22 15.73 5.89
C ARG A 46 14.44 14.47 5.06
N TYR A 47 15.54 14.42 4.31
CA TYR A 47 15.90 13.26 3.48
C TYR A 47 15.87 11.93 4.25
N ALA A 48 16.33 11.92 5.50
CA ALA A 48 16.26 10.74 6.37
C ALA A 48 14.82 10.24 6.56
N ARG A 49 13.86 11.14 6.79
CA ARG A 49 12.43 10.79 6.96
C ARG A 49 11.82 10.23 5.67
N LEU A 50 12.23 10.76 4.52
CA LEU A 50 11.79 10.23 3.22
C LEU A 50 12.29 8.79 3.03
N ASN A 51 13.56 8.52 3.33
CA ASN A 51 14.11 7.17 3.26
C ASN A 51 13.46 6.20 4.26
N GLU A 52 13.19 6.67 5.49
CA GLU A 52 12.45 5.87 6.49
C GLU A 52 11.05 5.51 5.99
N ALA A 53 10.31 6.49 5.46
CA ALA A 53 8.95 6.29 4.93
C ALA A 53 8.95 5.29 3.75
N VAL A 54 9.87 5.47 2.79
CA VAL A 54 10.03 4.54 1.66
C VAL A 54 10.43 3.15 2.13
N GLY A 55 11.38 3.05 3.06
CA GLY A 55 11.81 1.77 3.64
C GLY A 55 10.67 1.03 4.31
N ALA A 56 9.84 1.72 5.10
CA ALA A 56 8.68 1.12 5.75
C ALA A 56 7.65 0.60 4.72
N LEU A 57 7.38 1.35 3.65
CA LEU A 57 6.48 0.92 2.57
C LEU A 57 7.01 -0.31 1.84
N GLU A 58 8.31 -0.36 1.54
CA GLU A 58 8.95 -1.51 0.91
C GLU A 58 8.87 -2.75 1.80
N CYS A 59 9.18 -2.62 3.09
CA CYS A 59 9.02 -3.71 4.05
C CYS A 59 7.58 -4.21 4.12
N ALA A 60 6.59 -3.31 4.20
CA ALA A 60 5.18 -3.68 4.26
C ALA A 60 4.73 -4.43 2.99
N LYS A 61 5.15 -3.98 1.80
CA LYS A 61 4.89 -4.65 0.52
C LYS A 61 5.49 -6.06 0.48
N LEU A 62 6.74 -6.20 0.90
CA LEU A 62 7.43 -7.49 0.93
C LEU A 62 6.74 -8.47 1.89
N GLU A 63 6.33 -8.00 3.07
CA GLU A 63 5.64 -8.82 4.06
C GLU A 63 4.24 -9.23 3.57
N LEU A 64 3.49 -8.32 2.93
CA LEU A 64 2.22 -8.63 2.26
C LEU A 64 2.41 -9.72 1.21
N TYR A 65 3.41 -9.58 0.34
CA TYR A 65 3.67 -10.55 -0.71
C TYR A 65 4.03 -11.92 -0.11
N ARG A 66 4.98 -11.95 0.84
CA ARG A 66 5.47 -13.18 1.46
C ARG A 66 4.39 -13.92 2.25
N ARG A 67 3.56 -13.20 3.00
CA ARG A 67 2.61 -13.82 3.95
C ARG A 67 1.22 -14.05 3.37
N ILE A 68 0.80 -13.25 2.40
CA ILE A 68 -0.57 -13.29 1.88
C ILE A 68 -0.55 -13.69 0.41
N ALA A 69 0.22 -13.01 -0.43
CA ALA A 69 0.20 -13.27 -1.88
C ALA A 69 0.79 -14.64 -2.22
N ALA A 70 1.96 -14.99 -1.69
CA ALA A 70 2.62 -16.26 -2.01
C ALA A 70 1.77 -17.49 -1.66
N PRO A 71 1.16 -17.62 -0.45
CA PRO A 71 0.26 -18.73 -0.17
C PRO A 71 -1.00 -18.75 -1.05
N TYR A 72 -1.53 -17.58 -1.42
CA TYR A 72 -2.65 -17.49 -2.35
C TYR A 72 -2.26 -17.99 -3.76
N GLU A 73 -1.09 -17.59 -4.26
CA GLU A 73 -0.57 -18.05 -5.55
C GLU A 73 -0.25 -19.54 -5.54
N ASP A 74 0.29 -20.09 -4.44
CA ASP A 74 0.49 -21.53 -4.28
C ASP A 74 -0.84 -22.30 -4.40
N ALA A 75 -1.90 -21.80 -3.78
CA ALA A 75 -3.24 -22.38 -3.90
C ALA A 75 -3.79 -22.27 -5.34
N LYS A 76 -3.53 -21.16 -6.03
CA LYS A 76 -3.93 -20.99 -7.44
C LYS A 76 -3.15 -21.87 -8.40
N ARG A 77 -1.86 -22.06 -8.16
CA ARG A 77 -1.04 -23.02 -8.86
C ARG A 77 -1.54 -24.46 -8.69
N ALA A 78 -1.91 -24.85 -7.47
CA ALA A 78 -2.50 -26.17 -7.23
C ALA A 78 -3.86 -26.35 -7.93
N GLN A 79 -4.66 -25.28 -8.05
CA GLN A 79 -5.98 -25.31 -8.71
C GLN A 79 -5.90 -25.31 -10.24
N ASN A 80 -5.00 -24.50 -10.81
CA ASN A 80 -5.00 -24.17 -12.23
C ASN A 80 -3.78 -24.67 -13.00
N GLY A 81 -2.81 -25.27 -12.30
CA GLY A 81 -1.49 -25.59 -12.84
C GLY A 81 -0.50 -24.43 -12.72
N ASP A 82 0.79 -24.73 -12.89
CA ASP A 82 1.85 -23.73 -12.95
C ASP A 82 2.08 -23.27 -14.40
N VAL A 83 2.46 -22.01 -14.56
CA VAL A 83 2.85 -21.43 -15.85
C VAL A 83 4.34 -21.70 -16.12
N TYR A 84 5.17 -21.76 -15.08
CA TYR A 84 6.60 -22.00 -15.24
C TYR A 84 6.88 -23.48 -15.47
N THR A 85 7.59 -23.79 -16.55
CA THR A 85 8.02 -25.16 -16.92
C THR A 85 9.51 -25.40 -16.69
N VAL A 86 10.22 -24.37 -16.23
CA VAL A 86 11.68 -24.38 -16.01
C VAL A 86 12.07 -24.80 -14.60
N GLU A 87 11.11 -24.94 -13.69
CA GLU A 87 11.36 -25.52 -12.37
C GLU A 87 11.73 -27.01 -12.56
N ARG A 88 13.02 -27.32 -12.37
CA ARG A 88 13.52 -28.68 -12.17
C ARG A 88 13.71 -28.94 -10.69
#